data_AF-A0A2M9C303-F1
#
_entry.id   AF-A0A2M9C303-F1
#
_cell.length_a   1.000
_cell.length_b   1.000
_cell.length_c   1.000
_cell.angle_alpha   90.00
_cell.angle_beta   90.00
_cell.angle_gamma   90.00
#
_symmetry.space_group_name_H-M   'P 1'
#
loop_
_entity.id
_entity.type
_entity.pdbx_description
1 polymer ?
#
loop_
_entity_poly.entity_id
_entity_poly.type
_entity_poly.pdbx_seq_one_letter_code
_entity_poly.pdbx_strand_id
1 'polypeptide(L)'
;MSQLLILGIIIIAILAFFNREWIKNKFFPDEKRNYTIDDQFNSDKRDREKEIDRLLSKMGKNGINDLSEKDRKRLDELSKK
;
A
#
# COMPACT_ATOMS: atom_id res chain seq x y z
N MET A 1 -43.07 -12.35 -28.98
CA MET A 1 -42.36 -11.10 -28.60
C MET A 1 -41.56 -11.27 -27.31
N SER A 2 -42.14 -11.70 -26.17
CA SER A 2 -41.36 -11.79 -24.92
C SER A 2 -40.32 -12.93 -24.89
N GLN A 3 -40.56 -14.04 -25.61
CA GLN A 3 -39.59 -15.15 -25.68
C GLN A 3 -38.25 -14.74 -26.32
N LEU A 4 -38.28 -13.88 -27.34
CA LEU A 4 -37.07 -13.36 -27.98
C LEU A 4 -36.32 -12.39 -27.06
N LEU A 5 -37.05 -11.60 -26.27
CA LEU A 5 -36.46 -10.72 -25.24
C LEU A 5 -35.78 -11.53 -24.14
N ILE A 6 -36.43 -12.59 -23.65
CA ILE A 6 -35.86 -13.49 -22.64
C ILE A 6 -34.61 -14.17 -23.18
N LEU A 7 -34.64 -14.65 -24.43
CA LEU A 7 -33.48 -15.29 -25.06
C LEU A 7 -32.31 -14.30 -25.22
N GLY A 8 -32.59 -13.06 -25.61
CA GLY A 8 -31.59 -12.00 -25.70
C GLY A 8 -30.94 -11.68 -24.36
N ILE A 9 -31.73 -11.59 -23.28
CA ILE A 9 -31.22 -11.34 -21.93
C ILE A 9 -30.33 -12.49 -21.45
N ILE A 10 -30.70 -13.74 -21.74
CA ILE A 10 -29.89 -14.92 -21.39
C ILE A 10 -28.54 -14.89 -22.10
N ILE A 11 -28.51 -14.56 -23.39
CA ILE A 11 -27.27 -14.46 -24.16
C ILE A 11 -26.37 -13.35 -23.60
N ILE A 12 -26.94 -12.18 -23.28
CA ILE A 12 -26.20 -11.07 -22.67
C ILE A 12 -25.65 -11.47 -21.30
N ALA A 13 -26.44 -12.19 -20.49
CA ALA A 13 -26.01 -12.66 -19.18
C ALA A 13 -24.85 -13.68 -19.28
N ILE A 14 -24.90 -14.60 -20.25
CA ILE A 14 -23.82 -15.56 -20.51
C ILE A 14 -22.56 -14.83 -20.96
N LEU A 15 -22.66 -13.90 -21.91
CA LEU A 15 -21.53 -13.12 -22.38
C LEU A 15 -20.92 -12.28 -21.25
N ALA A 16 -21.75 -11.66 -20.40
CA ALA A 16 -21.29 -10.91 -19.24
C ALA A 16 -20.61 -11.82 -18.20
N PHE A 17 -21.10 -13.05 -18.00
CA PHE A 17 -20.50 -14.02 -17.08
C PHE A 17 -19.12 -14.48 -17.55
N PHE A 18 -18.97 -14.83 -18.83
CA PHE A 18 -17.69 -15.27 -19.39
C PHE A 18 -16.67 -14.13 -19.47
N ASN A 19 -17.11 -12.90 -19.76
CA ASN A 19 -16.24 -11.73 -19.84
C ASN A 19 -16.13 -10.97 -18.49
N ARG A 20 -16.56 -11.58 -17.38
CA ARG A 20 -16.62 -10.93 -16.06
C ARG A 20 -15.25 -10.43 -15.60
N GLU A 21 -14.18 -11.18 -15.86
CA GLU A 21 -12.80 -10.79 -15.53
C GLU A 21 -12.34 -9.58 -16.38
N TRP A 22 -12.66 -9.56 -17.67
CA TRP A 22 -12.34 -8.43 -18.56
C TRP A 22 -13.11 -7.16 -18.19
N ILE A 23 -14.39 -7.29 -17.85
CA ILE A 23 -15.24 -6.19 -17.37
C ILE A 23 -14.70 -5.65 -16.04
N LYS A 24 -14.35 -6.53 -15.09
CA LYS A 24 -13.77 -6.11 -13.82
C LYS A 24 -12.45 -5.36 -14.02
N ASN A 25 -11.51 -5.88 -14.81
CA ASN A 25 -10.24 -5.20 -15.06
C ASN A 25 -10.39 -3.87 -15.80
N LYS A 26 -11.43 -3.69 -16.62
CA LYS A 26 -11.66 -2.45 -17.37
C LYS A 26 -12.36 -1.37 -16.53
N PHE A 27 -13.31 -1.75 -15.67
CA PHE A 27 -14.06 -0.81 -14.84
C PHE A 27 -13.43 -0.56 -13.46
N PHE A 28 -12.72 -1.54 -12.93
CA PHE A 28 -11.96 -1.47 -11.68
C PHE A 28 -10.57 -2.04 -11.93
N PRO A 29 -9.71 -1.31 -12.68
CA PRO A 29 -8.31 -1.69 -12.77
C PRO A 29 -7.77 -1.80 -11.34
N ASP A 30 -7.21 -2.96 -10.99
CA ASP A 30 -6.55 -3.15 -9.70
C ASP A 30 -5.40 -2.13 -9.57
N GLU A 31 -5.69 -0.98 -8.96
CA GLU A 31 -4.75 0.10 -8.69
C GLU A 31 -3.60 -0.35 -7.77
N LYS A 32 -3.70 -1.57 -7.23
CA LYS A 32 -2.80 -2.15 -6.22
C LYS A 32 -1.77 -3.14 -6.75
N ARG A 33 -1.41 -3.11 -8.04
CA ARG A 33 -0.30 -3.94 -8.56
C ARG A 33 0.98 -3.20 -8.94
N ASN A 34 1.02 -1.89 -8.75
CA ASN A 34 2.21 -1.07 -8.97
C ASN A 34 2.64 -0.35 -7.69
N TYR A 35 2.69 -1.04 -6.55
CA TYR A 35 3.80 -0.74 -5.65
C TYR A 35 5.00 -1.37 -6.35
N THR A 36 5.67 -0.57 -7.17
CA THR A 36 6.97 -0.95 -7.70
C THR A 36 7.81 -1.30 -6.48
N ILE A 37 8.69 -2.30 -6.55
CA ILE A 37 9.61 -2.62 -5.44
C ILE A 37 10.30 -1.33 -4.93
N ASP A 38 10.50 -0.37 -5.83
CA ASP A 38 10.98 0.98 -5.58
C ASP A 38 10.05 1.83 -4.69
N ASP A 39 8.73 1.78 -4.87
CA ASP A 39 7.77 2.52 -4.04
C ASP A 39 7.73 1.96 -2.61
N GLN A 40 7.85 0.64 -2.46
CA GLN A 40 7.99 0.00 -1.16
C GLN A 40 9.32 0.37 -0.49
N PHE A 41 10.42 0.42 -1.25
CA PHE A 41 11.71 0.86 -0.72
C PHE A 41 11.67 2.34 -0.29
N ASN A 42 11.01 3.18 -1.07
CA ASN A 42 10.83 4.60 -0.76
C ASN A 42 9.93 4.82 0.46
N SER A 43 8.84 4.04 0.60
CA SER A 43 8.02 4.09 1.82
C SER A 43 8.79 3.64 3.04
N ASP A 44 9.53 2.54 2.94
CA ASP A 44 10.33 2.00 4.05
C ASP A 44 11.49 2.92 4.44
N LYS A 45 12.09 3.62 3.47
CA LYS A 45 13.09 4.66 3.74
C LYS A 45 12.45 5.84 4.48
N ARG A 46 11.31 6.32 3.98
CA ARG A 46 10.61 7.48 4.56
C ARG A 46 10.07 7.19 5.96
N ASP A 47 9.62 5.98 6.23
CA ASP A 47 9.14 5.61 7.56
C ASP A 47 10.29 5.44 8.56
N ARG A 48 11.46 4.94 8.12
CA ARG A 48 12.70 4.97 8.91
C ARG A 48 13.14 6.41 9.24
N GLU A 49 13.13 7.30 8.26
CA GLU A 49 13.47 8.71 8.45
C GLU A 49 12.53 9.38 9.47
N LYS A 50 11.22 9.12 9.39
CA LYS A 50 10.25 9.62 10.37
C LYS A 50 10.49 9.04 11.77
N GLU A 51 10.87 7.78 11.88
CA GLU A 51 11.17 7.15 13.17
C GLU A 51 12.42 7.79 13.79
N ILE A 52 13.48 8.00 12.98
CA ILE A 52 14.68 8.71 13.40
C ILE A 52 14.32 10.13 13.82
N ASP A 53 13.58 10.89 13.01
CA ASP A 53 13.19 12.27 13.34
C ASP A 53 12.37 12.34 14.63
N ARG A 54 11.47 11.38 14.88
CA ARG A 54 10.78 11.26 16.17
C ARG A 54 11.74 11.02 17.32
N LEU A 55 12.74 10.14 17.15
CA LEU A 55 13.76 9.90 18.17
C LEU A 55 14.61 11.16 18.38
N LEU A 56 15.07 11.82 17.32
CA LEU A 56 15.83 13.07 17.38
C LEU A 56 15.01 14.20 18.03
N SER A 57 13.70 14.28 17.79
CA SER A 57 12.82 15.30 18.37
C SER A 57 12.67 15.17 19.88
N LYS A 58 12.88 13.97 20.43
CA LYS A 58 12.96 13.75 21.87
C LYS A 58 14.30 14.21 22.46
N MET A 59 15.34 14.37 21.63
CA MET A 59 16.63 14.91 22.06
C MET A 59 16.55 16.43 22.09
N GLY A 60 16.70 16.98 23.29
CA GLY A 60 16.75 18.43 23.50
C GLY A 60 18.19 18.86 23.74
N LYS A 61 18.42 19.48 24.89
CA LYS A 61 19.72 20.06 25.25
C LYS A 61 20.72 19.02 25.77
N ASN A 62 20.27 17.85 26.24
CA ASN A 62 21.17 16.82 26.76
C ASN A 62 21.49 15.72 25.73
N GLY A 63 21.04 15.89 24.48
CA GLY A 63 21.37 15.01 23.36
C GLY A 63 20.92 13.57 23.62
N ILE A 64 21.82 12.60 23.41
CA ILE A 64 21.53 11.18 23.61
C ILE A 64 21.06 10.85 25.03
N ASN A 65 21.38 11.71 26.02
CA ASN A 65 20.97 11.48 27.39
C ASN A 65 19.48 11.67 27.64
N ASP A 66 18.80 12.43 26.77
CA ASP A 66 17.35 12.61 26.81
C ASP A 66 16.58 11.39 26.26
N LEU A 67 17.28 10.47 25.58
CA LEU A 67 16.69 9.22 25.08
C LEU A 67 16.71 8.13 26.14
N SER A 68 15.59 7.41 26.22
CA SER A 68 15.51 6.17 26.99
C SER A 68 16.48 5.12 26.45
N GLU A 69 16.93 4.17 27.28
CA GLU A 69 17.84 3.10 26.83
C GLU A 69 17.29 2.32 25.63
N LYS A 70 15.96 2.17 25.57
CA LYS A 70 15.26 1.54 24.44
C LYS A 70 15.35 2.40 23.17
N ASP A 71 15.12 3.70 23.30
CA ASP A 71 15.20 4.66 22.19
C ASP A 71 16.64 4.76 21.65
N ARG A 72 17.65 4.71 22.52
CA ARG A 72 19.07 4.69 22.12
C ARG A 72 19.43 3.45 21.32
N LYS A 73 19.04 2.26 21.80
CA LYS A 73 19.24 1.00 21.07
C LYS A 73 18.56 1.04 19.69
N ARG A 74 17.34 1.60 19.64
CA ARG A 74 16.59 1.74 18.40
C ARG A 74 17.24 2.71 17.41
N LEU A 75 17.76 3.83 17.91
CA LEU A 75 18.50 4.79 17.10
C LEU A 75 19.80 4.18 16.53
N ASP A 76 20.54 3.42 17.34
CA ASP A 76 21.75 2.72 16.90
C ASP A 76 21.47 1.65 15.83
N GLU A 77 20.36 0.92 15.96
CA GLU A 77 19.89 -0.03 14.95
C GLU A 77 19.49 0.66 13.63
N LEU A 78 18.79 1.79 13.72
CA LEU A 78 18.31 2.55 12.57
C LEU A 78 19.45 3.32 11.87
N SER A 79 20.47 3.75 12.62
CA SER A 79 21.60 4.53 12.08
C SER A 79 22.64 3.69 11.33
N LYS A 80 22.69 2.36 11.56
CA LYS A 80 23.72 1.48 10.98
C LYS A 80 23.31 0.83 9.65
N LYS A 81 22.10 1.09 9.16
CA LYS A 81 21.47 0.37 8.05
C LYS A 81 21.16 1.30 6.88
#